data_AF-A0A960RGC5-F1
#
_entry.id   AF-A0A960RGC5-F1
#
_cell.length_a   1.000
_cell.length_b   1.000
_cell.length_c   1.000
_cell.angle_alpha   90.00
_cell.angle_beta   90.00
_cell.angle_gamma   90.00
#
_symmetry.space_group_name_H-M   'P 1'
#
loop_
_entity.id
_entity.type
_entity.pdbx_description
1 polymer ?
#
loop_
_entity_poly.entity_id
_entity_poly.type
_entity_poly.pdbx_seq_one_letter_code
_entity_poly.pdbx_strand_id
1 'polypeptide(L)' 'MRTTLNLDQALLEEAGVYTGMKEKTALIHEGLRALIQREAATRLAAL' A
#
# COMPACT_ATOMS: atom_id res chain seq x y z
N MET A 1 -8.87 12.97 2.66
CA MET A 1 -9.68 13.45 1.52
C MET A 1 -10.63 12.32 1.13
N ARG A 2 -11.89 12.61 0.78
CA ARG A 2 -12.79 11.58 0.22
C ARG A 2 -12.54 11.50 -1.29
N THR A 3 -12.17 10.33 -1.77
CA THR A 3 -11.80 10.11 -3.17
C THR A 3 -12.43 8.80 -3.63
N THR A 4 -12.93 8.77 -4.86
CA THR A 4 -13.45 7.54 -5.48
C THR A 4 -12.35 7.00 -6.39
N LEU A 5 -11.84 5.81 -6.08
CA LEU A 5 -10.90 5.08 -6.93
C LEU A 5 -11.52 3.74 -7.33
N ASN A 6 -11.27 3.35 -8.56
CA ASN A 6 -11.48 1.96 -8.98
C ASN A 6 -10.22 1.16 -8.64
N LEU A 7 -10.37 0.14 -7.81
CA LEU A 7 -9.27 -0.71 -7.34
C LEU A 7 -9.68 -2.16 -7.53
N ASP A 8 -8.69 -3.00 -7.82
CA ASP A 8 -8.91 -4.44 -7.88
C ASP A 8 -9.28 -4.95 -6.48
N GLN A 9 -10.48 -5.49 -6.37
CA GLN A 9 -11.04 -5.99 -5.11
C GLN A 9 -10.31 -7.26 -4.64
N ALA A 10 -9.84 -8.11 -5.57
CA ALA A 10 -9.09 -9.31 -5.21
C ALA A 10 -7.74 -8.94 -4.60
N LEU A 11 -7.04 -7.94 -5.16
CA LEU A 11 -5.79 -7.44 -4.61
C LEU A 11 -5.97 -6.84 -3.20
N LEU A 12 -7.05 -6.08 -2.99
CA LEU A 12 -7.39 -5.51 -1.69
C LEU A 12 -7.67 -6.58 -0.63
N GLU A 13 -8.37 -7.65 -1.02
CA GLU A 13 -8.66 -8.78 -0.14
C GLU A 13 -7.39 -9.55 0.20
N GLU A 14 -6.57 -9.88 -0.79
CA GLU A 14 -5.30 -10.56 -0.60
C GLU A 14 -4.38 -9.76 0.34
N ALA A 15 -4.22 -8.46 0.07
CA ALA A 15 -3.44 -7.58 0.93
C ALA A 15 -4.03 -7.49 2.35
N GLY A 16 -5.36 -7.47 2.50
CA GLY A 16 -6.02 -7.52 3.81
C GLY A 16 -5.74 -8.81 4.57
N VAL A 17 -5.73 -9.96 3.89
CA VAL A 17 -5.41 -11.27 4.48
C VAL A 17 -3.97 -11.31 4.98
N TYR A 18 -3.00 -10.85 4.16
CA TYR A 18 -1.59 -10.90 4.55
C TYR A 18 -1.19 -9.85 5.59
N THR A 19 -1.80 -8.67 5.57
CA THR A 19 -1.46 -7.58 6.50
C THR A 19 -2.31 -7.60 7.78
N GLY A 20 -3.42 -8.33 7.80
CA GLY A 20 -4.41 -8.30 8.87
C GLY A 20 -5.21 -6.99 8.97
N MET A 21 -5.06 -6.08 8.00
CA MET A 21 -5.73 -4.79 7.99
C MET A 21 -7.17 -4.91 7.50
N LYS A 22 -8.09 -4.38 8.30
CA LYS A 22 -9.54 -4.39 7.99
C LYS A 22 -10.02 -3.12 7.30
N GLU A 23 -9.31 -2.01 7.51
CA GLU A 23 -9.67 -0.70 6.97
C GLU A 23 -9.04 -0.50 5.58
N LYS A 24 -9.87 -0.46 4.53
CA LYS A 24 -9.40 -0.28 3.13
C LYS A 24 -8.51 0.94 2.97
N THR A 25 -8.90 2.06 3.57
CA THR A 25 -8.13 3.32 3.51
C THR A 25 -6.75 3.17 4.15
N ALA A 26 -6.67 2.51 5.32
CA ALA A 26 -5.41 2.27 6.00
C ALA A 26 -4.50 1.38 5.15
N LEU A 27 -5.05 0.29 4.60
CA LEU A 27 -4.34 -0.63 3.72
C LEU A 27 -3.76 0.06 2.48
N ILE A 28 -4.53 0.96 1.85
CA ILE A 28 -4.07 1.74 0.70
C ILE A 28 -2.92 2.68 1.10
N HIS A 29 -3.06 3.41 2.21
CA HIS A 29 -2.01 4.31 2.68
C HIS A 29 -0.73 3.57 3.04
N GLU A 30 -0.82 2.43 3.71
CA GLU A 30 0.34 1.61 4.06
C GLU A 30 1.00 1.00 2.81
N GLY A 31 0.22 0.57 1.82
CA GLY A 31 0.76 0.15 0.52
C GLY A 31 1.58 1.25 -0.16
N LEU A 32 1.09 2.50 -0.14
CA LEU A 32 1.82 3.65 -0.68
C LEU A 32 3.09 3.95 0.12
N ARG A 33 3.04 3.89 1.46
CA ARG A 33 4.22 4.09 2.31
C ARG A 33 5.28 3.02 2.06
N ALA A 34 4.88 1.76 1.97
CA ALA A 34 5.77 0.64 1.69
C ALA A 34 6.48 0.80 0.34
N LEU A 35 5.76 1.23 -0.70
CA LEU A 35 6.34 1.53 -2.00
C LEU A 35 7.39 2.65 -1.92
N ILE A 36 7.05 3.76 -1.25
CA ILE A 36 7.98 4.88 -1.06
C ILE A 36 9.24 4.43 -0.32
N GLN A 37 9.08 3.67 0.78
CA GLN A 37 10.20 3.16 1.57
C GLN A 37 11.11 2.25 0.75
N ARG A 38 10.53 1.34 -0.05
CA ARG A 38 11.29 0.45 -0.95
C ARG A 38 12.14 1.25 -1.93
N GLU A 39 11.55 2.22 -2.62
CA GLU A 39 12.28 3.03 -3.61
C GLU A 39 13.31 3.96 -2.96
N ALA A 40 13.00 4.50 -1.79
CA ALA A 40 13.94 5.31 -1.01
C ALA A 40 15.17 4.50 -0.60
N ALA A 41 14.97 3.26 -0.12
CA ALA A 41 16.06 2.35 0.23
C ALA A 41 16.93 2.01 -0.99
N THR A 42 16.32 1.71 -2.15
CA THR A 42 17.05 1.47 -3.40
C THR A 42 17.91 2.66 -3.80
N ARG A 43 17.37 3.88 -3.74
CA ARG A 43 18.11 5.11 -4.08
C ARG A 43 19.23 5.39 -3.09
N LEU A 44 18.99 5.15 -1.80
CA LEU A 44 19.99 5.36 -0.75
C LEU A 44 21.16 4.37 -0.88
N ALA A 45 20.91 3.13 -1.27
CA ALA A 45 21.95 2.12 -1.49
C ALA A 45 22.86 2.42 -2.71
N ALA A 46 22.43 3.32 -3.61
CA ALA A 46 23.18 3.72 -4.79
C ALA A 46 24.03 4.99 -4.60
N LEU A 47 24.05 5.56 -3.39
CA LEU A 47 24.88 6.71 -2.98
C LEU A 47 26.19 6.23 -2.34
#